data_AF-A0A1F8UWK7-F1
#
_entry.id   AF-A0A1F8UWK7-F1
#
_cell.length_a   1.000
_cell.length_b   1.000
_cell.length_c   1.000
_cell.angle_alpha   90.00
_cell.angle_beta   90.00
_cell.angle_gamma   90.00
#
_symmetry.space_group_name_H-M   'P 1'
#
loop_
_entity.id
_entity.type
_entity.pdbx_description
1 polymer ?
#
loop_
_entity_poly.entity_id
_entity_poly.type
_entity_poly.pdbx_seq_one_letter_code
_entity_poly.pdbx_strand_id
1 'polypeptide(L)' 'MRLGLEKQPFPHYDMKIGDEAYSDMSITLSPRISAGNRTIIKNLIEKYNPKVKIEESKLLGLI' A
#
# COMPACT_ATOMS: atom_id res chain seq x y z
N MET A 1 -30.50 12.44 5.36
CA MET A 1 -29.80 11.50 4.45
C MET A 1 -29.12 10.44 5.29
N ARG A 2 -29.36 9.15 5.04
CA ARG A 2 -28.60 8.05 5.66
C ARG A 2 -27.64 7.48 4.61
N LEU A 3 -26.34 7.69 4.79
CA LEU A 3 -25.31 7.17 3.87
C LEU A 3 -25.15 5.65 4.11
N GLY A 4 -25.06 4.84 3.05
CA GLY A 4 -24.68 3.43 3.13
C GLY A 4 -25.79 2.41 3.39
N LEU A 5 -27.08 2.80 3.37
CA LEU A 5 -28.22 1.87 3.49
C LEU A 5 -28.93 1.59 2.15
N GLU A 6 -28.58 2.34 1.11
CA GLU A 6 -29.16 2.20 -0.22
C GLU A 6 -28.64 0.93 -0.90
N LYS A 7 -29.54 0.21 -1.59
CA LYS A 7 -29.17 -0.95 -2.39
C LYS A 7 -28.28 -0.48 -3.55
N GLN A 8 -27.05 -0.99 -3.61
CA GLN A 8 -26.12 -0.66 -4.68
C GLN A 8 -26.73 -1.06 -6.04
N PRO A 9 -26.75 -0.16 -7.04
CA PRO A 9 -27.34 -0.44 -8.36
C PRO A 9 -26.54 -1.47 -9.17
N PHE A 10 -25.27 -1.68 -8.83
CA PHE A 10 -24.36 -2.64 -9.46
C PHE A 10 -23.67 -3.50 -8.38
N PRO A 11 -23.27 -4.74 -8.68
CA PRO A 11 -22.65 -5.64 -7.69
C PRO A 11 -21.22 -5.24 -7.31
N HIS A 12 -20.54 -4.41 -8.12
CA HIS A 12 -19.20 -3.89 -7.83
C HIS A 12 -18.96 -2.55 -8.54
N TYR A 13 -17.92 -1.85 -8.09
CA TYR A 13 -17.36 -0.67 -8.76
C TYR A 13 -15.90 -0.93 -9.10
N ASP A 14 -15.54 -0.74 -10.37
CA ASP A 14 -14.13 -0.76 -10.80
C ASP A 14 -13.51 0.62 -10.54
N MET A 15 -12.88 0.76 -9.38
CA MET A 15 -12.13 1.95 -9.02
C MET A 15 -10.67 1.80 -9.43
N LYS A 16 -10.27 2.53 -10.48
CA LYS A 16 -8.86 2.62 -10.86
C LYS A 16 -8.14 3.61 -9.94
N ILE A 17 -6.93 3.26 -9.54
CA ILE A 17 -6.02 4.18 -8.86
C ILE A 17 -5.49 5.15 -9.92
N GLY A 18 -5.64 6.45 -9.69
CA GLY A 18 -5.08 7.49 -10.56
C GLY A 18 -3.54 7.46 -10.53
N ASP A 19 -2.90 7.85 -11.64
CA ASP A 19 -1.45 7.84 -11.76
C ASP A 19 -0.77 8.76 -10.72
N GLU A 20 -1.44 9.85 -10.37
CA GLU A 20 -1.01 10.78 -9.32
C GLU A 20 -0.98 10.14 -7.92
N ALA A 21 -1.86 9.19 -7.63
CA ALA A 21 -1.88 8.54 -6.32
C ALA A 21 -0.61 7.70 -6.05
N TYR A 22 0.11 7.30 -7.11
CA TYR A 22 1.39 6.62 -6.97
C TYR A 22 2.50 7.55 -6.48
N SER A 23 2.43 8.88 -6.70
CA SER A 23 3.45 9.80 -6.17
C SER A 23 3.43 9.90 -4.65
N ASP A 24 2.26 9.68 -4.05
CA ASP A 24 2.02 9.84 -2.60
C ASP A 24 1.97 8.49 -1.87
N MET A 25 2.27 7.40 -2.59
CA MET A 25 2.23 6.05 -2.04
C MET A 25 3.36 5.82 -1.02
N SER A 26 3.03 5.15 0.08
CA SER A 26 3.98 4.71 1.09
C SER A 26 3.82 3.23 1.45
N ILE A 27 4.92 2.62 1.91
CA ILE A 27 4.98 1.22 2.32
C ILE A 27 5.61 1.15 3.71
N THR A 28 4.87 0.62 4.68
CA THR A 28 5.41 0.31 6.01
C THR A 28 5.88 -1.14 6.06
N LEU A 29 7.16 -1.35 6.39
CA LEU A 29 7.75 -2.68 6.50
C LEU A 29 7.34 -3.35 7.81
N SER A 30 7.09 -4.67 7.74
CA SER A 30 6.83 -5.49 8.92
C SER A 30 7.99 -5.40 9.91
N PRO A 31 7.74 -5.32 11.23
CA PRO A 31 8.80 -5.28 12.25
C PRO A 31 9.65 -6.56 12.29
N ARG A 32 9.15 -7.66 11.72
CA ARG A 32 9.85 -8.95 11.61
C ARG A 32 10.23 -9.28 10.16
N ILE A 33 10.39 -8.26 9.32
CA ILE A 33 10.72 -8.47 7.91
C ILE A 33 12.06 -9.20 7.76
N SER A 34 12.09 -10.26 6.96
CA SER A 34 13.32 -10.95 6.62
C SER A 34 14.15 -10.16 5.60
N ALA A 35 15.45 -10.43 5.54
CA ALA A 35 16.33 -9.83 4.53
C ALA A 35 15.86 -10.15 3.10
N GLY A 36 15.40 -11.38 2.85
CA GLY A 36 14.88 -11.79 1.54
C GLY A 36 13.65 -10.99 1.12
N ASN A 37 12.68 -10.82 2.02
CA ASN A 37 11.47 -10.03 1.73
C ASN A 37 11.82 -8.56 1.49
N ARG A 38 12.80 -8.02 2.23
CA ARG A 38 13.28 -6.65 2.00
C ARG A 38 13.88 -6.48 0.60
N THR A 39 14.65 -7.46 0.11
CA THR A 39 15.19 -7.45 -1.26
C THR A 39 14.09 -7.50 -2.31
N ILE A 40 13.08 -8.36 -2.12
CA ILE A 40 11.93 -8.44 -3.05
C ILE A 40 11.22 -7.09 -3.14
N ILE A 41 10.92 -6.47 -2.00
CA ILE A 41 10.26 -5.15 -1.96
C ILE A 41 11.09 -4.10 -2.71
N LYS A 42 12.41 -4.06 -2.48
CA LYS A 42 13.30 -3.12 -3.19
C LYS A 42 13.21 -3.28 -4.72
N ASN A 43 13.28 -4.52 -5.22
CA ASN A 43 13.19 -4.79 -6.65
C ASN A 43 11.84 -4.39 -7.25
N LEU A 44 10.74 -4.60 -6.50
CA LEU A 44 9.40 -4.19 -6.95
C LEU A 44 9.29 -2.66 -7.01
N ILE A 45 9.79 -1.96 -5.99
CA ILE A 45 9.76 -0.50 -5.95
C ILE A 45 10.55 0.08 -7.13
N GLU A 46 11.75 -0.43 -7.38
CA GLU A 46 12.59 0.02 -8.50
C GLU A 46 11.90 -0.15 -9.85
N LYS A 47 11.17 -1.26 -10.04
CA LYS A 47 10.49 -1.56 -11.30
C LYS A 47 9.19 -0.78 -11.51
N TYR A 48 8.40 -0.60 -10.44
CA TYR A 48 7.01 -0.14 -10.57
C TYR A 48 6.79 1.27 -10.07
N ASN A 49 7.45 1.69 -8.98
CA ASN A 49 7.27 3.03 -8.43
C ASN A 49 8.49 3.48 -7.60
N PRO A 50 9.53 4.04 -8.24
CA PRO A 50 10.73 4.50 -7.55
C PRO A 50 10.51 5.64 -6.55
N LYS A 51 9.35 6.31 -6.60
CA LYS A 51 9.02 7.45 -5.74
C LYS A 51 8.36 7.05 -4.42
N VAL A 52 8.09 5.76 -4.21
CA VAL A 52 7.42 5.27 -3.00
C VAL A 52 8.22 5.64 -1.74
N LYS A 53 7.51 6.06 -0.70
CA LYS A 53 8.12 6.28 0.62
C LYS A 53 8.13 4.98 1.42
N ILE A 54 9.30 4.50 1.83
CA ILE A 54 9.43 3.34 2.72
C ILE A 54 9.55 3.80 4.17
N GLU A 55 8.76 3.20 5.05
CA GLU A 55 8.80 3.43 6.50
C GLU A 55 9.03 2.11 7.23
N GLU A 56 9.81 2.12 8.31
CA GLU A 56 9.91 0.98 9.22
C GLU A 56 8.68 0.97 10.16
N SER A 57 8.22 -0.22 10.53
CA SER A 57 7.19 -0.32 11.56
C SER A 57 7.68 0.28 12.87
N LYS A 58 6.81 1.04 13.54
CA LYS A 58 7.04 1.54 14.91
C LYS A 58 7.20 0.42 15.95
N LEU A 59 6.89 -0.82 15.59
CA LEU A 59 7.04 -2.01 16.43
C LEU A 59 8.41 -2.70 16.27
N LEU A 60 9.30 -2.17 15.42
CA LEU A 60 10.62 -2.75 15.22
C LEU A 60 11.40 -2.79 16.54
N GLY A 61 11.86 -3.98 16.92
CA GLY A 61 12.56 -4.22 18.20
C GLY A 61 11.67 -4.19 19.45
N LEU A 62 10.36 -3.98 19.30
CA LEU A 62 9.38 -4.03 20.40
C LEU A 62 8.64 -5.37 20.48
N ILE A 63 8.78 -6.23 19.45
CA ILE A 63 8.18 -7.57 19.36
C ILE A 63 9.12 -8.59 18.74
#